data_AF-A0A1F8NHF6-F1
#
_entry.id   AF-A0A1F8NHF6-F1
#
_cell.length_a   1.000
_cell.length_b   1.000
_cell.length_c   1.000
_cell.angle_alpha   90.00
_cell.angle_beta   90.00
_cell.angle_gamma   90.00
#
_symmetry.space_group_name_H-M   'P 1'
#
loop_
_entity.id
_entity.type
_entity.pdbx_description
1 polymer ?
#
loop_
_entity_poly.entity_id
_entity_poly.type
_entity_poly.pdbx_seq_one_letter_code
_entity_poly.pdbx_strand_id
1 'polypeptide(L)'
;IYATGTTGSVLERELKFPIIKLQSGPLGGDQQIGAKIVEGDIDFMIFFWDPLEPAPHDPDVKALLRMAVVWNIPIACNRASADFMISSPLMDDEYDRLVPEYDDYRRRFIPKDTPDPFDV
;
A
#
# COMPACT_ATOMS: atom_id res chain seq x y z
N ILE A 1 -3.77 0.14 -12.61
CA ILE A 1 -3.79 1.36 -11.76
C ILE A 1 -4.98 1.29 -10.82
N TYR A 2 -4.72 1.39 -9.51
CA TYR A 2 -5.73 1.47 -8.45
C TYR A 2 -5.79 2.89 -7.89
N ALA A 3 -6.97 3.32 -7.42
CA ALA A 3 -7.11 4.59 -6.70
C ALA A 3 -8.33 4.56 -5.76
N THR A 4 -8.31 5.36 -4.70
CA THR A 4 -9.49 5.61 -3.85
C THR A 4 -10.57 6.35 -4.63
N GLY A 5 -11.84 6.20 -4.22
CA GLY A 5 -13.01 6.58 -5.02
C GLY A 5 -12.97 7.97 -5.66
N THR A 6 -12.72 9.02 -4.86
CA THR A 6 -12.66 10.40 -5.37
C THR A 6 -11.48 10.60 -6.32
N THR A 7 -10.28 10.20 -5.92
CA THR A 7 -9.05 10.33 -6.73
C THR A 7 -9.19 9.57 -8.05
N GLY A 8 -9.64 8.31 -8.02
CA GLY A 8 -9.82 7.49 -9.20
C GLY A 8 -10.84 8.05 -10.17
N SER A 9 -11.92 8.65 -9.66
CA SER A 9 -12.93 9.32 -10.50
C SER A 9 -12.37 10.55 -11.21
N VAL A 10 -11.50 11.32 -10.55
CA VAL A 10 -10.80 12.45 -11.18
C VAL A 10 -9.84 11.93 -12.25
N LEU A 11 -8.99 10.95 -11.92
CA LEU A 11 -8.00 10.40 -12.85
C LEU A 11 -8.64 9.81 -14.11
N GLU A 12 -9.68 8.97 -13.96
CA GLU A 12 -10.37 8.36 -15.09
C GLU A 12 -11.00 9.41 -16.01
N ARG A 13 -11.55 10.49 -15.42
CA ARG A 13 -12.13 11.60 -16.18
C ARG A 13 -11.08 12.38 -16.96
N GLU A 14 -9.93 12.69 -16.37
CA GLU A 14 -8.89 13.50 -17.01
C GLU A 14 -8.06 12.68 -18.02
N LEU A 15 -7.69 11.45 -17.65
CA LEU A 15 -6.78 10.61 -18.44
C LEU A 15 -7.50 9.73 -19.48
N LYS A 16 -8.83 9.62 -19.41
CA LYS A 16 -9.65 8.82 -20.34
C LYS A 16 -9.25 7.34 -20.43
N PHE A 17 -8.75 6.77 -19.34
CA PHE A 17 -8.36 5.38 -19.22
C PHE A 17 -9.00 4.75 -17.96
N PRO A 18 -9.43 3.47 -18.01
CA PRO A 18 -10.08 2.81 -16.88
C PRO A 18 -9.22 2.78 -15.61
N ILE A 19 -9.81 3.17 -14.49
CA ILE A 19 -9.18 3.10 -13.16
C ILE A 19 -9.94 2.11 -12.28
N ILE A 20 -9.21 1.21 -11.60
CA ILE A 20 -9.81 0.34 -10.59
C ILE A 20 -10.06 1.19 -9.34
N LYS A 21 -11.31 1.63 -9.18
CA LYS A 21 -11.74 2.49 -8.08
C LYS A 21 -12.09 1.65 -6.86
N LEU A 22 -11.45 1.98 -5.75
CA LEU A 22 -11.73 1.45 -4.42
C LEU A 22 -12.69 2.40 -3.68
N GLN A 23 -13.04 2.09 -2.43
CA GLN A 23 -13.78 3.03 -1.58
C GLN A 23 -12.98 4.33 -1.37
N SER A 24 -13.65 5.39 -0.90
CA SER A 24 -12.91 6.58 -0.45
C SER A 24 -12.07 6.23 0.78
N GLY A 25 -10.93 6.91 0.95
CA GLY A 25 -10.02 6.67 2.10
C GLY A 25 -10.77 6.61 3.44
N PRO A 26 -11.54 7.66 3.81
CA PRO A 26 -12.31 7.70 5.06
C PRO A 26 -13.38 6.61 5.23
N LEU A 27 -13.80 5.95 4.14
CA LEU A 27 -14.80 4.86 4.17
C LEU A 27 -14.13 3.47 4.08
N GLY A 28 -12.81 3.39 4.30
CA GLY A 28 -12.05 2.14 4.30
C GLY A 28 -11.25 1.87 3.03
N GLY A 29 -11.18 2.82 2.09
CA GLY A 29 -10.36 2.70 0.88
C GLY A 29 -8.88 2.46 1.18
N ASP A 30 -8.34 3.11 2.23
CA ASP A 30 -6.94 2.97 2.63
C ASP A 30 -6.64 1.55 3.14
N GLN A 31 -7.62 0.93 3.80
CA GLN A 31 -7.52 -0.46 4.26
C GLN A 31 -7.58 -1.44 3.07
N GLN A 32 -8.40 -1.15 2.05
CA GLN A 32 -8.42 -1.95 0.82
C GLN A 32 -7.08 -1.88 0.09
N ILE A 33 -6.45 -0.69 0.02
CA ILE A 33 -5.10 -0.55 -0.54
C ILE A 33 -4.10 -1.35 0.29
N GLY A 34 -4.15 -1.22 1.63
CA GLY A 34 -3.27 -1.98 2.53
C GLY A 34 -3.38 -3.49 2.35
N ALA A 35 -4.59 -4.03 2.18
CA ALA A 35 -4.80 -5.45 1.89
C ALA A 35 -4.15 -5.85 0.56
N LYS A 36 -4.30 -5.03 -0.48
CA LYS A 36 -3.69 -5.28 -1.79
C LYS A 36 -2.17 -5.21 -1.79
N ILE A 37 -1.58 -4.37 -0.95
CA ILE A 37 -0.12 -4.35 -0.73
C ILE A 37 0.33 -5.70 -0.13
N VAL A 38 -0.41 -6.24 0.85
CA VAL A 38 -0.11 -7.54 1.48
C VAL A 38 -0.26 -8.70 0.50
N GLU A 39 -1.28 -8.65 -0.37
CA GLU A 39 -1.57 -9.68 -1.37
C GLU A 39 -0.59 -9.64 -2.56
N GLY A 40 0.21 -8.58 -2.69
CA GLY A 40 1.11 -8.36 -3.82
C GLY A 40 0.46 -7.73 -5.05
N ASP A 41 -0.84 -7.39 -4.98
CA ASP A 41 -1.61 -6.72 -6.04
C ASP A 41 -1.18 -5.26 -6.28
N ILE A 42 -0.64 -4.60 -5.24
CA ILE A 42 -0.08 -3.25 -5.31
C ILE A 42 1.39 -3.30 -4.88
N ASP A 43 2.26 -2.97 -5.83
CA ASP A 43 3.71 -3.01 -5.69
C ASP A 43 4.38 -1.65 -5.74
N PHE A 44 3.64 -0.59 -6.07
CA PHE A 44 4.08 0.79 -6.12
C PHE A 44 2.96 1.73 -5.68
N MET A 45 3.25 2.72 -4.82
CA MET A 45 2.24 3.64 -4.29
C MET A 45 2.66 5.10 -4.40
N ILE A 46 1.81 5.93 -5.01
CA ILE A 46 1.88 7.39 -4.95
C ILE A 46 0.79 7.86 -3.99
N PHE A 47 1.18 8.51 -2.90
CA PHE A 47 0.26 8.96 -1.86
C PHE A 47 0.55 10.41 -1.47
N PHE A 48 -0.09 11.36 -2.16
CA PHE A 48 0.02 12.77 -1.82
C PHE A 48 -0.97 13.11 -0.72
N TRP A 49 -0.45 13.28 0.49
CA TRP A 49 -1.19 13.68 1.69
C TRP A 49 -0.87 15.13 2.05
N ASP A 50 -1.79 15.80 2.75
CA ASP A 50 -1.58 17.18 3.23
C ASP A 50 -0.80 17.15 4.56
N PRO A 51 0.40 17.76 4.64
CA PRO A 51 1.21 17.74 5.86
C PRO A 51 0.82 18.81 6.89
N LEU A 52 -0.04 19.77 6.54
CA LEU A 52 -0.40 20.91 7.39
C LEU A 52 -1.76 20.73 8.05
N GLU A 53 -2.70 20.07 7.37
CA GLU A 53 -4.03 19.80 7.88
C GLU A 53 -4.18 18.32 8.25
N PRO A 54 -4.24 17.98 9.56
CA PRO A 54 -4.47 16.59 9.97
C PRO A 54 -5.85 16.15 9.48
N ALA A 55 -5.88 15.06 8.72
CA ALA A 55 -7.12 14.51 8.24
C ALA A 55 -7.83 13.77 9.39
N PRO A 56 -9.18 13.74 9.44
CA PRO A 56 -9.91 12.96 10.44
C PRO A 56 -9.55 11.46 10.46
N HIS A 57 -8.94 10.97 9.38
CA HIS A 57 -8.46 9.59 9.18
C HIS A 57 -6.92 9.48 9.23
N ASP A 58 -6.22 10.41 9.89
CA ASP A 58 -4.76 10.36 10.14
C ASP A 58 -4.23 9.00 10.65
N PRO A 59 -4.95 8.26 11.53
CA PRO A 59 -4.53 6.91 11.93
C PRO A 59 -4.41 5.95 10.73
N ASP A 60 -5.30 6.07 9.75
CA ASP A 60 -5.33 5.22 8.56
C ASP A 60 -4.17 5.57 7.61
N VAL A 61 -3.83 6.86 7.46
CA VAL A 61 -2.66 7.32 6.71
C VAL A 61 -1.38 6.68 7.24
N LYS A 62 -1.18 6.73 8.57
CA LYS A 62 -0.01 6.13 9.22
C LYS A 62 -0.01 4.61 9.09
N ALA A 63 -1.17 3.97 9.19
CA ALA A 63 -1.29 2.53 9.01
C ALA A 63 -0.89 2.12 7.59
N LEU A 64 -1.37 2.82 6.56
CA LEU A 64 -1.05 2.54 5.16
C LEU A 64 0.45 2.74 4.86
N LEU A 65 1.04 3.86 5.32
CA LEU A 65 2.48 4.10 5.18
C LEU A 65 3.31 3.00 5.88
N ARG A 66 2.89 2.58 7.08
CA ARG A 66 3.54 1.45 7.79
C ARG A 66 3.47 0.16 6.98
N MET A 67 2.33 -0.16 6.36
CA MET A 67 2.19 -1.36 5.54
C MET A 67 3.15 -1.33 4.36
N ALA A 68 3.26 -0.19 3.68
CA ALA A 68 4.16 -0.04 2.55
C ALA A 68 5.64 -0.21 2.94
N VAL A 69 6.04 0.29 4.11
CA VAL A 69 7.38 0.07 4.67
C VAL A 69 7.62 -1.39 5.04
N VAL A 70 6.63 -2.06 5.66
CA VAL A 70 6.71 -3.49 6.02
C VAL A 70 6.92 -4.34 4.77
N TRP A 71 6.15 -4.11 3.71
CA TRP A 71 6.26 -4.87 2.46
C TRP A 71 7.32 -4.32 1.50
N ASN A 72 8.11 -3.34 1.94
CA ASN A 72 9.20 -2.72 1.21
C ASN A 72 8.83 -2.32 -0.23
N ILE A 73 7.65 -1.72 -0.41
CA ILE A 73 7.20 -1.23 -1.71
C ILE A 73 7.72 0.21 -1.92
N PRO A 74 8.07 0.63 -3.15
CA PRO A 74 8.34 2.03 -3.42
C PRO A 74 7.12 2.92 -3.10
N ILE A 75 7.35 3.96 -2.30
CA ILE A 75 6.32 4.93 -1.91
C ILE A 75 6.75 6.38 -2.17
N ALA A 76 5.93 7.10 -2.93
CA ALA A 76 6.09 8.52 -3.16
C ALA A 76 5.06 9.31 -2.37
N CYS A 77 5.49 10.01 -1.32
CA CYS A 77 4.62 10.83 -0.48
C CYS A 77 4.50 12.29 -0.95
N ASN A 78 5.26 12.66 -1.99
CA ASN A 78 5.25 13.99 -2.58
C ASN A 78 5.65 13.90 -4.05
N ARG A 79 5.45 15.00 -4.78
CA ARG A 79 5.71 15.06 -6.21
C ARG A 79 7.18 14.80 -6.57
N ALA A 80 8.12 15.37 -5.81
CA ALA A 80 9.54 15.18 -6.11
C ALA A 80 9.93 13.70 -6.02
N SER A 81 9.50 12.98 -4.99
CA SER A 81 9.72 11.53 -4.88
C SER A 81 9.06 10.77 -6.03
N ALA A 82 7.85 11.16 -6.44
CA ALA A 82 7.17 10.52 -7.57
C ALA A 82 7.94 10.73 -8.88
N ASP A 83 8.46 11.93 -9.14
CA ASP A 83 9.24 12.26 -10.33
C ASP A 83 10.54 11.42 -10.40
N PHE A 84 11.23 11.26 -9.27
CA PHE A 84 12.42 10.40 -9.18
C PHE A 84 12.09 8.92 -9.38
N MET A 85 11.00 8.44 -8.79
CA MET A 85 10.63 7.03 -8.88
C MET A 85 10.17 6.65 -10.28
N ILE A 86 9.33 7.47 -10.93
CA ILE A 86 8.81 7.17 -12.27
C ILE A 86 9.88 7.30 -13.37
N SER A 87 10.96 8.05 -13.11
CA SER A 87 12.11 8.18 -14.01
C SER A 87 13.22 7.17 -13.73
N SER A 88 13.07 6.34 -12.71
CA SER A 88 14.05 5.30 -12.37
C SER A 88 14.11 4.26 -13.50
N PRO A 89 15.32 3.79 -13.90
CA PRO A 89 15.42 2.65 -14.81
C PRO A 89 14.79 1.38 -14.25
N LEU A 90 14.63 1.29 -12.92
CA LEU A 90 13.98 0.17 -12.24
C LEU A 90 12.46 0.15 -12.42
N MET A 91 11.85 1.19 -12.99
CA MET A 91 10.40 1.27 -13.18
C MET A 91 9.91 0.37 -14.33
N ASP A 92 10.75 0.18 -15.35
CA ASP A 92 10.42 -0.57 -16.57
C ASP A 92 10.84 -2.05 -16.50
N ASP A 93 11.52 -2.46 -15.43
CA ASP A 93 12.06 -3.80 -15.21
C ASP A 93 11.47 -4.45 -13.95
N GLU A 94 11.52 -5.79 -13.88
CA GLU A 94 11.19 -6.50 -12.63
C GLU A 94 12.19 -6.14 -11.53
N TYR A 95 11.67 -5.76 -10.35
CA TYR A 95 12.48 -5.40 -9.19
C TYR A 95 12.24 -6.36 -8.03
N ASP A 96 13.24 -7.19 -7.75
CA ASP A 96 13.25 -8.10 -6.60
C ASP A 96 13.45 -7.31 -5.30
N ARG A 97 12.32 -7.06 -4.62
CA ARG A 97 12.30 -6.36 -3.34
C ARG A 97 12.86 -7.27 -2.24
N LEU A 98 13.77 -6.72 -1.44
CA LEU A 98 14.18 -7.34 -0.18
C LEU A 98 13.06 -7.19 0.86
N VAL A 99 12.15 -8.16 0.92
CA VAL A 99 11.10 -8.20 1.94
C VAL A 99 11.66 -8.95 3.17
N PRO A 100 11.58 -8.37 4.38
CA PRO A 100 12.03 -9.07 5.58
C PRO A 100 11.30 -10.41 5.74
N GLU A 101 12.04 -11.49 6.06
CA GLU A 101 11.41 -12.75 6.41
C GLU A 101 10.69 -12.60 7.76
N TYR A 102 9.36 -12.64 7.72
CA TYR A 102 8.52 -12.49 8.92
C TYR A 102 8.26 -13.81 9.66
N ASP A 103 8.94 -14.90 9.29
CA ASP A 103 8.70 -16.23 9.86
C ASP A 103 8.99 -16.30 11.35
N ASP A 104 10.04 -15.64 11.83
CA ASP A 104 10.33 -15.53 13.26
C ASP A 104 9.25 -14.75 14.02
N TYR A 105 8.66 -13.73 13.38
CA TYR A 105 7.54 -12.97 13.96
C TYR A 105 6.26 -13.82 14.00
N ARG A 106 5.97 -14.57 12.94
CA ARG A 106 4.83 -15.50 12.86
C ARG A 106 4.92 -16.59 13.93
N ARG A 107 6.12 -17.10 14.20
CA ARG A 107 6.38 -18.12 15.23
C ARG A 107 6.40 -17.57 16.65
N ARG A 108 6.61 -16.27 16.85
CA ARG A 108 6.71 -15.64 18.18
C ARG A 108 5.44 -15.72 19.02
N PHE A 109 4.29 -15.97 18.38
CA PHE A 109 2.97 -15.98 19.03
C PHE A 109 2.28 -17.35 19.03
N ILE A 110 3.01 -18.42 18.75
CA ILE A 110 2.52 -19.78 18.96
C ILE A 110 3.13 -20.28 20.28
N PRO A 111 2.37 -20.31 21.41
CA PRO A 111 2.78 -21.09 22.57
C PRO A 111 3.19 -22.49 22.11
N LYS A 112 4.31 -23.01 22.65
CA LYS A 112 4.82 -24.36 22.31
C LYS A 112 3.78 -25.49 22.46
N ASP A 113 2.67 -25.23 23.16
CA ASP A 113 1.60 -26.18 23.46
C ASP A 113 0.29 -25.90 22.71
N THR A 114 0.30 -25.05 21.68
CA THR A 114 -0.88 -24.83 20.82
C THR A 114 -0.93 -25.96 19.80
N PRO A 115 -1.98 -26.81 19.77
CA PRO A 115 -2.12 -27.84 18.75
C PRO A 115 -2.14 -27.20 17.36
N ASP A 116 -1.52 -27.85 16.37
CA ASP A 116 -1.67 -27.42 14.98
C ASP A 116 -3.16 -27.52 14.60
N PRO A 117 -3.83 -26.42 14.19
CA PRO A 117 -5.23 -26.47 13.77
C PRO A 117 -5.47 -27.33 12.52
N PHE A 118 -4.41 -27.82 11.86
CA PHE A 118 -4.45 -28.71 10.71
C PHE A 118 -3.95 -30.13 10.98
N ASP A 119 -3.53 -30.46 12.22
CA ASP A 119 -3.33 -31.85 12.65
C ASP A 119 -4.70 -32.47 12.98
N VAL A 120 -5.38 -33.01 11.95
CA VAL A 120 -6.56 -33.89 12.07
C VAL A 120 -6.25 -35.25 11.46
#